data_AF-A0A8X8GKS6-F1
#
_entry.id   AF-A0A8X8GKS6-F1
#
_cell.length_a   1.000
_cell.length_b   1.000
_cell.length_c   1.000
_cell.angle_alpha   90.00
_cell.angle_beta   90.00
_cell.angle_gamma   90.00
#
_symmetry.space_group_name_H-M   'P 1'
#
loop_
_entity.id
_entity.type
_entity.pdbx_description
1 polymer ?
#
loop_
_entity_poly.entity_id
_entity_poly.type
_entity_poly.pdbx_seq_one_letter_code
_entity_poly.pdbx_strand_id
1 'polypeptide(L)'
;MQVMEKEKTHSELPDEHLAVLQVIENAPNKYITKDKVLAKLRKPQSYTRKLNKLIAELRNFYGVPIGCGRDNNKGYFIMKNEADRLETLHTLESLNGGISRSIESVKNFKFN
;
A
#
# COMPACT_ATOMS: atom_id res chain seq x y z
N MET A 1 7.98 -19.11 -7.70
CA MET A 1 7.71 -19.26 -6.26
C MET A 1 6.26 -18.84 -6.05
N GLN A 2 5.33 -19.80 -5.97
CA GLN A 2 3.94 -19.54 -5.64
C GLN A 2 3.79 -19.76 -4.14
N VAL A 3 3.56 -18.68 -3.39
CA VAL A 3 3.07 -18.78 -2.02
C VAL A 3 1.63 -18.30 -2.10
N MET A 4 0.70 -19.25 -2.29
CA MET A 4 -0.70 -19.02 -1.99
C MET A 4 -0.84 -19.21 -0.48
N GLU A 5 -0.68 -18.14 0.28
CA GLU A 5 -0.88 -18.18 1.73
C GLU A 5 -2.37 -18.06 2.07
N LYS A 6 -2.75 -18.96 2.99
CA LYS A 6 -4.02 -19.07 3.72
C LYS A 6 -4.65 -17.70 4.00
N GLU A 7 -5.94 -17.56 3.72
CA GLU A 7 -6.74 -16.39 4.14
C GLU A 7 -6.61 -16.22 5.66
N LYS A 8 -5.80 -15.26 6.11
CA LYS A 8 -5.75 -14.87 7.52
C LYS A 8 -7.02 -14.10 7.82
N THR A 9 -7.84 -14.64 8.70
CA THR A 9 -9.03 -13.95 9.20
C THR A 9 -8.60 -12.69 9.96
N HIS A 10 -9.43 -11.63 9.94
CA HIS A 10 -9.15 -10.35 10.64
C HIS A 10 -8.75 -10.52 12.12
N SER A 11 -9.09 -11.65 12.75
CA SER A 11 -8.73 -12.01 14.13
C SER A 11 -7.23 -12.16 14.40
N GLU A 12 -6.39 -12.32 13.37
CA GLU A 12 -4.93 -12.45 13.52
C GLU A 12 -4.17 -11.14 13.29
N LEU A 13 -4.87 -10.05 12.94
CA LEU A 13 -4.24 -8.76 12.68
C LEU A 13 -3.92 -8.03 13.99
N PRO A 14 -2.71 -7.44 14.13
CA PRO A 14 -2.45 -6.50 15.21
C PRO A 14 -3.40 -5.30 15.14
N ASP A 15 -3.74 -4.71 16.28
CA ASP A 15 -4.76 -3.65 16.40
C ASP A 15 -4.53 -2.47 15.45
N GLU A 16 -3.28 -2.04 15.25
CA GLU A 16 -2.97 -0.94 14.33
C GLU A 16 -3.23 -1.32 12.86
N HIS A 17 -2.95 -2.56 12.47
CA HIS A 17 -3.24 -3.07 11.12
C HIS A 17 -4.74 -3.17 10.91
N LEU A 18 -5.47 -3.71 11.90
CA LEU A 18 -6.92 -3.81 11.85
C LEU A 18 -7.58 -2.43 11.75
N ALA A 19 -7.11 -1.44 12.52
CA ALA A 19 -7.63 -0.08 12.46
C ALA A 19 -7.43 0.56 11.08
N VAL A 20 -6.25 0.38 10.46
CA VAL A 20 -5.98 0.86 9.10
C VAL A 20 -6.90 0.16 8.09
N LEU A 21 -7.03 -1.16 8.20
CA LEU A 21 -7.86 -1.96 7.31
C LEU A 21 -9.33 -1.52 7.37
N GLN A 22 -9.88 -1.41 8.57
CA GLN A 22 -11.26 -0.97 8.78
C GLN A 22 -11.52 0.42 8.19
N VAL A 23 -10.56 1.35 8.27
CA VAL A 23 -10.73 2.68 7.66
C VAL A 23 -10.78 2.61 6.13
N ILE A 24 -9.99 1.72 5.51
CA ILE A 24 -9.98 1.54 4.06
C ILE A 24 -11.22 0.77 3.58
N GLU A 25 -11.61 -0.30 4.26
CA GLU A 25 -12.80 -1.11 3.92
C GLU A 25 -14.09 -0.30 4.05
N ASN A 26 -14.21 0.53 5.09
CA ASN A 26 -15.39 1.35 5.35
C ASN A 26 -15.32 2.74 4.68
N ALA A 27 -14.42 2.94 3.72
CA ALA A 27 -14.39 4.16 2.95
C ALA A 27 -15.70 4.30 2.14
N PRO A 28 -16.36 5.48 2.16
CA PRO A 28 -17.64 5.67 1.47
C PRO A 28 -17.51 5.63 -0.06
N ASN A 29 -16.29 5.87 -0.56
CA ASN A 29 -15.95 5.79 -1.98
C ASN A 29 -14.92 4.68 -2.18
N LYS A 30 -14.80 4.19 -3.42
CA LYS A 30 -13.77 3.21 -3.80
C LYS A 30 -12.39 3.60 -3.28
N TYR A 31 -11.98 4.86 -3.47
CA TYR A 31 -10.67 5.36 -3.07
C TYR A 31 -10.75 6.20 -1.79
N ILE A 32 -9.76 6.05 -0.92
CA ILE A 32 -9.52 6.92 0.23
C ILE A 32 -8.08 7.47 0.18
N THR A 33 -7.95 8.80 0.24
CA THR A 33 -6.63 9.45 0.24
C THR A 33 -5.91 9.21 1.56
N LYS A 34 -4.58 9.27 1.52
CA LYS A 34 -3.73 9.12 2.70
C LYS A 34 -4.11 10.08 3.83
N ASP A 35 -4.36 11.35 3.50
CA ASP A 35 -4.75 12.36 4.50
C ASP A 35 -6.08 12.01 5.16
N LYS A 36 -7.05 11.47 4.40
CA LYS A 36 -8.32 11.01 4.96
C LYS A 36 -8.14 9.80 5.87
N VAL A 37 -7.25 8.86 5.52
CA VAL A 37 -6.90 7.72 6.40
C VAL A 37 -6.29 8.24 7.71
N LEU A 38 -5.31 9.12 7.65
CA LEU A 38 -4.68 9.71 8.83
C LEU A 38 -5.68 10.47 9.71
N ALA A 39 -6.56 11.27 9.10
CA ALA A 39 -7.60 12.00 9.80
C ALA A 39 -8.58 11.05 10.51
N LYS A 40 -9.03 9.98 9.86
CA LYS A 40 -9.91 8.96 10.44
C LYS A 40 -9.25 8.21 11.60
N LEU A 41 -7.94 7.96 11.51
CA LEU A 41 -7.14 7.36 12.58
C LEU A 41 -6.69 8.36 13.66
N ARG A 42 -7.02 9.64 13.52
CA ARG A 42 -6.57 10.75 14.39
C ARG A 42 -5.05 10.76 14.56
N LYS A 43 -4.31 10.53 13.47
CA LYS A 43 -2.84 10.52 13.46
C LYS A 43 -2.28 11.77 12.77
N PRO A 44 -1.12 12.29 13.23
CA PRO A 44 -0.45 13.41 12.58
C PRO A 44 0.19 12.99 11.25
N GLN A 45 0.55 13.98 10.43
CA GLN A 45 1.23 13.76 9.15
C GLN A 45 2.54 12.98 9.27
N SER A 46 3.27 13.13 10.38
CA SER A 46 4.48 12.36 10.68
C SER A 46 4.25 10.84 10.74
N TYR A 47 3.01 10.40 10.95
CA TYR A 47 2.63 8.98 10.93
C TYR A 47 2.60 8.38 9.52
N THR A 48 2.69 9.19 8.46
CA THR A 48 2.66 8.74 7.05
C THR A 48 3.61 7.58 6.77
N ARG A 49 4.85 7.66 7.26
CA ARG A 49 5.85 6.59 7.06
C ARG A 49 5.38 5.27 7.68
N LYS A 50 4.78 5.35 8.88
CA LYS A 50 4.24 4.17 9.57
C LYS A 50 2.99 3.64 8.88
N LEU A 51 2.08 4.50 8.43
CA LEU A 51 0.90 4.11 7.64
C LEU A 51 1.30 3.34 6.36
N ASN A 52 2.28 3.85 5.60
CA ASN A 52 2.77 3.15 4.41
C ASN A 52 3.31 1.76 4.73
N LYS A 53 4.01 1.61 5.87
CA LYS A 53 4.52 0.32 6.34
C LYS A 53 3.38 -0.63 6.69
N LEU A 54 2.39 -0.20 7.47
CA LEU A 54 1.23 -1.02 7.85
C LEU A 54 0.46 -1.50 6.62
N ILE A 55 0.25 -0.63 5.63
CA ILE A 55 -0.42 -1.00 4.36
C ILE A 55 0.41 -2.01 3.56
N ALA A 56 1.73 -1.82 3.48
CA ALA A 56 2.61 -2.78 2.82
C ALA A 56 2.59 -4.14 3.53
N GLU A 57 2.56 -4.17 4.86
CA GLU A 57 2.47 -5.40 5.64
C GLU A 57 1.11 -6.10 5.45
N LEU A 58 0.00 -5.34 5.53
CA LEU A 58 -1.36 -5.83 5.23
C LEU A 58 -1.41 -6.55 3.88
N ARG A 59 -0.82 -5.93 2.85
CA ARG A 59 -0.76 -6.54 1.51
C ARG A 59 0.19 -7.74 1.42
N ASN A 60 1.42 -7.60 1.92
CA ASN A 60 2.50 -8.53 1.61
C ASN A 60 2.56 -9.74 2.56
N PHE A 61 2.11 -9.60 3.82
CA PHE A 61 2.23 -10.64 4.85
C PHE A 61 0.89 -11.15 5.37
N TYR A 62 -0.17 -10.36 5.18
CA TYR A 62 -1.53 -10.73 5.58
C TYR A 62 -2.45 -11.00 4.39
N GLY A 63 -1.95 -10.88 3.16
CA GLY A 63 -2.69 -11.21 1.93
C GLY A 63 -3.90 -10.30 1.67
N VAL A 64 -4.01 -9.17 2.35
CA VAL A 64 -5.16 -8.27 2.18
C VAL A 64 -5.05 -7.57 0.83
N PRO A 65 -6.12 -7.55 0.00
CA PRO A 65 -6.07 -7.02 -1.35
C PRO A 65 -6.13 -5.48 -1.37
N ILE A 66 -5.18 -4.80 -0.72
CA ILE A 66 -5.10 -3.34 -0.72
C ILE A 66 -4.35 -2.84 -1.94
N GLY A 67 -5.07 -2.10 -2.78
CA GLY A 67 -4.57 -1.40 -3.93
C GLY A 67 -4.09 0.01 -3.61
N CYS A 68 -3.37 0.62 -4.56
CA CYS A 68 -2.99 2.02 -4.50
C CYS A 68 -3.02 2.66 -5.89
N GLY A 69 -3.48 3.91 -5.96
CA GLY A 69 -3.46 4.74 -7.17
C GLY A 69 -2.63 6.00 -6.98
N ARG A 70 -2.17 6.59 -8.09
CA ARG A 70 -1.23 7.74 -8.07
C ARG A 70 -1.88 9.11 -8.26
N ASP A 71 -3.09 9.18 -8.80
CA ASP A 71 -3.75 10.46 -9.07
C ASP A 71 -4.08 11.20 -7.78
N ASN A 72 -4.13 12.54 -7.80
CA ASN A 72 -4.40 13.35 -6.61
C ASN A 72 -5.71 13.02 -5.88
N ASN A 73 -6.66 12.41 -6.59
CA ASN A 73 -7.95 11.97 -6.04
C ASN A 73 -7.97 10.49 -5.65
N LYS A 74 -6.88 9.76 -5.91
CA LYS A 74 -6.73 8.34 -5.62
C LYS A 74 -5.76 8.17 -4.44
N GLY A 75 -5.99 7.12 -3.68
CA GLY A 75 -5.14 6.75 -2.55
C GLY A 75 -5.15 5.25 -2.40
N TYR A 76 -5.60 4.77 -1.26
CA TYR A 76 -5.76 3.34 -0.99
C TYR A 76 -7.19 2.89 -1.27
N PHE A 77 -7.36 1.61 -1.58
CA PHE A 77 -8.65 0.98 -1.83
C PHE A 77 -8.56 -0.54 -1.67
N ILE A 78 -9.69 -1.21 -1.48
CA ILE A 78 -9.78 -2.67 -1.57
C ILE A 78 -9.95 -3.05 -3.05
N MET A 79 -9.03 -3.84 -3.58
CA MET A 79 -9.10 -4.39 -4.92
C MET A 79 -10.21 -5.44 -5.00
N LYS A 80 -11.08 -5.33 -6.00
CA LYS A 80 -12.22 -6.24 -6.19
C LYS A 80 -12.23 -6.94 -7.54
N ASN A 81 -11.39 -6.52 -8.47
CA ASN A 81 -11.35 -7.06 -9.85
C ASN A 81 -9.95 -6.91 -10.47
N GLU A 82 -9.80 -7.40 -11.70
CA GLU A 82 -8.53 -7.36 -12.42
C GLU A 82 -8.08 -5.94 -12.77
N ALA A 83 -9.00 -5.02 -13.06
CA ALA A 83 -8.65 -3.62 -13.34
C ALA A 83 -8.00 -2.94 -12.14
N ASP A 84 -8.52 -3.21 -10.93
CA ASP A 84 -7.95 -2.76 -9.66
C ASP A 84 -6.54 -3.27 -9.43
N ARG A 85 -6.31 -4.55 -9.76
CA ARG A 85 -5.00 -5.19 -9.69
C ARG A 85 -4.02 -4.54 -10.68
N LEU A 86 -4.42 -4.34 -11.92
CA LEU A 86 -3.60 -3.71 -12.95
C LEU A 86 -3.24 -2.25 -12.61
N GLU A 87 -4.20 -1.47 -12.10
CA GLU A 87 -3.96 -0.10 -11.62
C GLU A 87 -2.92 -0.08 -10.49
N THR A 88 -3.04 -1.02 -9.54
CA THR A 88 -2.10 -1.15 -8.42
C THR A 88 -0.71 -1.55 -8.91
N LEU A 89 -0.63 -2.52 -9.80
CA LEU A 89 0.63 -3.00 -10.37
C LEU A 89 1.37 -1.86 -11.09
N HIS A 90 0.67 -1.16 -11.99
CA HIS A 90 1.22 -0.01 -12.71
C HIS A 90 1.75 1.07 -11.75
N THR A 91 1.00 1.36 -10.69
CA THR A 91 1.41 2.33 -9.67
C THR A 91 2.68 1.89 -8.93
N LEU A 92 2.74 0.63 -8.49
CA LEU A 92 3.91 0.09 -7.77
C LEU A 92 5.15 0.02 -8.67
N GLU A 93 5.02 -0.43 -9.91
CA GLU A 93 6.11 -0.46 -10.89
C GLU A 93 6.67 0.94 -11.15
N SER A 94 5.80 1.93 -11.32
CA SER A 94 6.22 3.31 -11.54
C SER A 94 6.95 3.90 -10.34
N LEU A 95 6.50 3.59 -9.12
CA LEU A 95 7.20 3.99 -7.89
C LEU A 95 8.57 3.30 -7.77
N ASN A 96 8.67 2.03 -8.17
CA ASN A 96 9.92 1.28 -8.12
C ASN A 96 10.92 1.71 -9.22
N GLY A 97 10.43 2.21 -10.36
CA GLY A 97 11.29 2.60 -11.48
C GLY A 97 12.36 3.65 -11.14
N GLY A 98 12.07 4.55 -10.20
CA GLY A 98 13.09 5.49 -9.69
C GLY A 98 14.22 4.80 -8.93
N ILE A 99 13.87 3.88 -8.04
CA ILE A 99 14.83 3.10 -7.25
C ILE A 99 15.69 2.22 -8.17
N SER A 100 15.08 1.54 -9.15
CA SER A 100 15.80 0.72 -10.12
C SER A 100 16.86 1.54 -10.88
N ARG A 101 16.52 2.76 -11.34
CA ARG A 101 17.48 3.66 -12.01
C ARG A 101 18.61 4.10 -11.07
N SER A 102 18.30 4.41 -9.81
CA SER A 102 19.32 4.75 -8.81
C SER A 102 20.27 3.58 -8.55
N ILE A 103 19.76 2.36 -8.43
CA ILE A 103 20.58 1.15 -8.26
C ILE A 103 21.52 0.96 -9.45
N GLU A 104 21.02 1.12 -10.67
CA GLU A 104 21.83 1.00 -11.89
C GLU A 104 22.94 2.05 -11.96
N SER A 105 22.62 3.30 -11.62
CA SER A 105 23.61 4.38 -11.55
C SER A 105 24.74 4.07 -10.56
N VAL A 106 24.40 3.57 -9.36
CA VAL A 106 25.40 3.16 -8.35
C VAL A 106 26.24 1.98 -8.83
N LYS A 107 25.64 0.97 -9.47
CA LYS A 107 26.37 -0.18 -10.04
C LYS A 107 27.36 0.22 -11.12
N ASN A 108 27.04 1.23 -11.91
CA ASN A 108 27.86 1.72 -13.02
C ASN A 108 28.89 2.78 -12.58
N PHE A 109 28.86 3.23 -11.32
CA PHE A 109 29.79 4.22 -10.80
C PHE A 109 31.21 3.65 -10.70
N LYS A 110 32.21 4.39 -11.18
CA LYS A 110 33.63 4.07 -11.06
C LYS A 110 34.35 5.22 -10.37
N PHE A 111 35.19 4.89 -9.39
CA PHE A 111 36.14 5.85 -8.83
C PHE A 111 37.29 6.05 -9.83
N ASN A 112 37.67 7.31 -10.06
CA ASN A 112 38.88 7.65 -10.81
C ASN A 112 40.13 7.40 -9.96
#